data_AF-A0AA42Z7K2-F1
#
_entry.id   AF-A0AA42Z7K2-F1
#
_cell.length_a   1.000
_cell.length_b   1.000
_cell.length_c   1.000
_cell.angle_alpha   90.00
_cell.angle_beta   90.00
_cell.angle_gamma   90.00
#
_symmetry.space_group_name_H-M   'P 1'
#
loop_
_entity.id
_entity.type
_entity.pdbx_description
1 polymer ?
#
loop_
_entity_poly.entity_id
_entity_poly.type
_entity_poly.pdbx_seq_one_letter_code
_entity_poly.pdbx_strand_id
1 'polypeptide(L)'
;MDELAVSDPLGRWFYLQGSGAIQPLLGKRQFAEAEKITLDTSTIAGTLHKDGVGVQLLVFTMPGQYRVHLADNLETEPENALYFECQVIVIERGGV
;
A
#
# COMPACT_ATOMS: atom_id res chain seq x y z
N MET A 1 3.84 3.80 16.72
CA MET A 1 4.57 2.93 15.78
C MET A 1 3.90 3.18 14.47
N ASP A 2 4.61 3.70 13.47
CA ASP A 2 3.98 4.13 12.23
C ASP A 2 3.26 2.96 11.55
N GLU A 3 2.06 3.21 11.08
CA GLU A 3 1.21 2.28 10.34
C GLU A 3 1.31 2.57 8.85
N LEU A 4 1.41 1.49 8.08
CA LEU A 4 1.56 1.51 6.63
C LEU A 4 0.42 0.72 6.01
N ALA A 5 -0.28 1.33 5.07
CA ALA A 5 -1.34 0.65 4.32
C ALA A 5 -1.34 1.04 2.85
N VAL A 6 -2.00 0.24 2.03
CA VAL A 6 -2.29 0.58 0.64
C VAL A 6 -3.79 0.57 0.44
N SER A 7 -4.35 1.64 -0.12
CA SER A 7 -5.72 1.65 -0.62
C SER A 7 -5.72 1.32 -2.10
N ASP A 8 -6.55 0.35 -2.49
CA ASP A 8 -6.69 -0.07 -3.88
C ASP A 8 -7.68 0.83 -4.67
N PRO A 9 -7.85 0.59 -5.99
CA PRO A 9 -8.76 1.38 -6.83
C PRO A 9 -10.24 1.30 -6.41
N LEU A 10 -10.61 0.32 -5.59
CA LEU A 10 -11.96 0.15 -5.06
C LEU A 10 -12.11 0.77 -3.66
N GLY A 11 -11.06 1.42 -3.14
CA GLY A 11 -11.03 2.01 -1.81
C GLY A 11 -10.84 1.01 -0.66
N ARG A 12 -10.44 -0.24 -0.96
CA ARG A 12 -10.15 -1.25 0.06
C ARG A 12 -8.77 -1.03 0.65
N TRP A 13 -8.67 -1.13 1.97
CA TRP A 13 -7.43 -0.90 2.72
C TRP A 13 -6.72 -2.21 3.03
N PHE A 14 -5.44 -2.27 2.67
CA PHE A 14 -4.54 -3.40 2.93
C PHE A 14 -3.43 -2.93 3.86
N TYR A 15 -3.46 -3.40 5.12
CA TYR A 15 -2.45 -3.05 6.12
C TYR A 15 -1.20 -3.89 5.94
N LEU A 16 -0.04 -3.25 5.85
CA LEU A 16 1.24 -3.89 5.51
C LEU A 16 2.09 -4.25 6.73
N GLN A 17 1.52 -4.21 7.94
CA GLN A 17 2.21 -4.54 9.20
C GLN A 17 2.90 -5.91 9.11
N GLY A 18 4.22 -5.95 9.32
CA GLY A 18 5.01 -7.19 9.32
C GLY A 18 5.32 -7.80 7.94
N SER A 19 4.86 -7.20 6.84
CA SER A 19 5.03 -7.77 5.48
C SER A 19 6.48 -7.79 4.98
N GLY A 20 7.41 -7.07 5.61
CA GLY A 20 8.81 -6.95 5.16
C GLY A 20 8.97 -6.36 3.75
N ALA A 21 7.87 -6.10 3.04
CA ALA A 21 7.83 -5.78 1.63
C ALA A 21 8.19 -4.31 1.36
N ILE A 22 8.15 -3.48 2.41
CA ILE A 22 8.76 -2.16 2.43
C ILE A 22 9.93 -2.21 3.41
N GLN A 23 10.99 -2.96 3.07
CA GLN A 23 12.23 -2.94 3.84
C GLN A 23 13.23 -1.91 3.30
N PRO A 24 13.86 -1.10 4.17
CA PRO A 24 13.49 -0.78 5.54
C PRO A 24 12.71 0.54 5.59
N LEU A 25 11.45 0.45 6.03
CA LEU A 25 10.71 1.46 6.81
C LEU A 25 11.32 2.86 6.72
N LEU A 26 10.94 3.58 5.66
CA LEU A 26 11.01 5.03 5.69
C LEU A 26 10.20 5.45 6.93
N GLY A 27 10.86 5.86 8.01
CA GLY A 27 10.14 6.47 9.12
C GLY A 27 9.37 7.68 8.60
N LYS A 28 8.31 8.12 9.29
CA LYS A 28 7.44 9.22 8.83
C LYS A 28 8.16 10.39 8.16
N ARG A 29 9.30 10.82 8.71
CA ARG A 29 10.16 11.86 8.12
C ARG A 29 10.76 11.47 6.76
N GLN A 30 11.37 10.30 6.66
CA GLN A 30 11.97 9.83 5.40
C GLN A 30 10.91 9.58 4.33
N PHE A 31 9.70 9.18 4.74
CA PHE A 31 8.56 9.03 3.84
C PHE A 31 8.07 10.38 3.34
N ALA A 32 8.01 11.39 4.22
CA ALA A 32 7.66 12.77 3.86
C ALA A 32 8.68 13.43 2.91
N GLU A 33 9.96 13.12 3.10
CA GLU A 33 11.07 13.68 2.32
C GLU A 33 11.34 12.88 1.02
N ALA A 34 10.73 11.69 0.85
CA ALA A 34 10.96 10.87 -0.32
C ALA A 34 10.27 11.46 -1.56
N GLU A 35 11.02 11.57 -2.66
CA GLU A 35 10.45 11.93 -3.96
C GLU A 35 9.84 10.73 -4.68
N LYS A 36 10.35 9.52 -4.37
CA LYS A 36 9.96 8.28 -5.01
C LYS A 36 10.07 7.11 -4.03
N ILE A 37 9.09 6.21 -4.11
CA ILE A 37 9.15 4.87 -3.53
C ILE A 37 9.19 3.83 -4.64
N THR A 38 9.91 2.73 -4.41
CA THR A 38 9.93 1.58 -5.33
C THR A 38 9.32 0.39 -4.61
N LEU A 39 8.35 -0.24 -5.25
CA LEU A 39 7.57 -1.34 -4.72
C LEU A 39 7.62 -2.50 -5.71
N ASP A 40 7.91 -3.70 -5.22
CA ASP A 40 7.70 -4.92 -5.99
C ASP A 40 6.23 -5.34 -5.85
N THR A 41 5.42 -4.92 -6.81
CA THR A 41 3.98 -5.17 -6.80
C THR A 41 3.62 -6.65 -6.91
N SER A 42 4.56 -7.51 -7.31
CA SER A 42 4.32 -8.95 -7.44
C SER A 42 4.35 -9.71 -6.11
N THR A 43 4.97 -9.12 -5.08
CA THR A 43 5.21 -9.79 -3.80
C THR A 43 4.52 -9.13 -2.61
N ILE A 44 4.04 -7.89 -2.76
CA ILE A 44 3.38 -7.15 -1.67
C ILE A 44 2.03 -7.78 -1.33
N ALA A 45 1.99 -8.42 -0.17
CA ALA A 45 0.78 -8.86 0.50
C ALA A 45 0.46 -7.95 1.70
N GLY A 46 -0.82 -7.72 1.92
CA GLY A 46 -1.34 -6.95 3.05
C GLY A 46 -2.55 -7.64 3.67
N THR A 47 -2.83 -7.27 4.91
CA THR A 47 -4.01 -7.74 5.65
C THR A 47 -5.20 -6.87 5.29
N LEU A 48 -6.23 -7.49 4.72
CA LEU A 48 -7.55 -6.89 4.51
C LEU A 48 -8.50 -7.40 5.59
N HIS A 49 -9.14 -6.49 6.35
CA HIS A 49 -10.15 -6.87 7.33
C HIS A 49 -11.51 -7.01 6.64
N LYS A 50 -12.09 -8.20 6.72
CA LYS A 50 -13.42 -8.50 6.21
C LYS A 50 -14.21 -9.22 7.29
N ASP A 51 -15.39 -8.69 7.61
CA ASP A 51 -16.29 -9.26 8.63
C ASP A 51 -15.60 -9.50 9.99
N GLY A 52 -14.69 -8.59 10.38
CA GLY A 52 -13.91 -8.68 11.62
C GLY A 52 -12.72 -9.65 11.57
N VAL A 53 -12.47 -10.33 10.45
CA VAL A 53 -11.37 -11.27 10.26
C VAL A 53 -10.33 -10.68 9.32
N GLY A 54 -9.06 -10.73 9.72
CA GLY A 54 -7.93 -10.36 8.86
C GLY A 54 -7.58 -11.46 7.88
N VAL A 55 -7.53 -11.14 6.59
CA VAL A 55 -7.13 -12.04 5.51
C VAL A 55 -5.92 -11.45 4.80
N GLN A 56 -4.83 -12.22 4.69
CA GLN A 56 -3.68 -11.81 3.89
C GLN A 56 -3.94 -12.06 2.40
N LEU A 57 -3.76 -11.03 1.58
CA LEU A 57 -3.96 -11.07 0.13
C LEU A 57 -2.88 -10.22 -0.57
N LEU A 58 -2.60 -10.54 -1.83
CA LEU A 58 -1.83 -9.65 -2.70
C LEU A 58 -2.60 -8.34 -2.91
N VAL A 59 -1.87 -7.23 -2.82
CA VAL A 59 -2.46 -5.89 -2.91
C VAL A 59 -2.69 -5.47 -4.36
N PHE A 60 -1.67 -5.66 -5.20
CA PHE A 60 -1.67 -5.18 -6.59
C PHE A 60 -2.19 -6.25 -7.55
N THR A 61 -3.50 -6.49 -7.51
CA THR A 61 -4.16 -7.54 -8.30
C THR A 61 -4.96 -7.01 -9.50
N MET A 62 -5.12 -5.70 -9.62
CA MET A 62 -5.88 -5.09 -10.70
C MET A 62 -5.26 -3.75 -11.16
N PRO A 63 -5.51 -3.31 -12.40
CA PRO A 63 -5.11 -1.97 -12.83
C PRO A 63 -5.95 -0.91 -12.10
N GLY A 64 -5.35 0.27 -11.92
CA GLY A 64 -6.03 1.43 -11.34
C GLY A 64 -5.10 2.29 -10.49
N GLN A 65 -5.68 3.30 -9.85
CA GLN A 65 -4.98 4.17 -8.90
C GLN A 65 -4.91 3.51 -7.54
N TYR A 66 -3.70 3.41 -7.00
CA TYR A 66 -3.41 2.96 -5.65
C TYR A 66 -2.82 4.12 -4.86
N ARG A 67 -3.02 4.11 -3.54
CA ARG A 67 -2.33 5.03 -2.63
C ARG A 67 -1.63 4.27 -1.54
N VAL A 68 -0.39 4.62 -1.29
CA VAL A 68 0.43 4.08 -0.20
C VAL A 68 0.41 5.11 0.91
N HIS A 69 -0.14 4.75 2.07
CA HIS A 69 -0.38 5.64 3.21
C HIS A 69 0.56 5.32 4.35
N LEU A 70 1.07 6.35 5.01
CA LEU A 70 1.85 6.24 6.25
C LEU A 70 1.33 7.25 7.28
N ALA A 71 0.97 6.77 8.47
CA ALA A 71 0.55 7.61 9.60
C ALA A 71 0.97 6.99 10.94
N ASP A 72 0.82 7.74 12.03
CA ASP A 72 1.07 7.19 13.37
C ASP A 72 -0.03 6.20 13.79
N ASN A 73 -1.25 6.42 13.30
CA ASN A 73 -2.40 5.55 13.46
C ASN A 73 -3.39 5.78 12.29
N LEU A 74 -3.45 4.84 11.34
CA LEU A 74 -4.36 4.90 10.20
C LEU A 74 -5.79 4.51 10.55
N GLU A 75 -6.00 3.80 11.66
CA GLU A 75 -7.35 3.43 12.13
C GLU A 75 -8.11 4.62 12.70
N THR A 76 -7.43 5.51 13.43
CA THR A 76 -8.07 6.62 14.14
C THR A 76 -7.76 8.00 13.59
N GLU A 77 -6.69 8.16 12.80
CA GLU A 77 -6.27 9.46 12.24
C GLU A 77 -5.89 9.37 10.75
N PRO A 78 -6.74 8.82 9.87
CA PRO A 78 -6.44 8.69 8.44
C PRO A 78 -6.23 10.04 7.74
N GLU A 79 -6.80 11.13 8.27
CA GLU A 79 -6.62 12.50 7.75
C GLU A 79 -5.20 13.03 7.90
N ASN A 80 -4.41 12.49 8.83
CA ASN A 80 -3.03 12.88 9.08
C ASN A 80 -2.02 12.03 8.28
N ALA A 81 -2.52 11.15 7.40
CA ALA A 81 -1.68 10.26 6.61
C ALA A 81 -0.94 11.00 5.50
N LEU A 82 0.37 10.75 5.42
CA LEU A 82 1.15 11.05 4.22
C LEU A 82 0.88 9.96 3.18
N TYR A 83 0.86 10.31 1.89
CA TYR A 83 0.64 9.31 0.86
C TYR A 83 1.44 9.54 -0.43
N PHE A 84 1.78 8.42 -1.08
CA PHE A 84 2.16 8.37 -2.49
C PHE A 84 0.99 7.82 -3.30
N GLU A 85 0.74 8.41 -4.47
CA GLU A 85 -0.21 7.87 -5.44
C GLU A 85 0.56 7.18 -6.57
N CYS A 86 0.10 6.00 -7.00
CA CYS A 86 0.65 5.32 -8.16
C CYS A 86 -0.46 4.73 -9.03
N GLN A 87 -0.20 4.68 -10.34
CA GLN A 87 -1.09 4.07 -11.32
C GLN A 87 -0.52 2.72 -11.74
N VAL A 88 -1.26 1.64 -11.50
CA VAL A 88 -0.97 0.32 -12.06
C VAL A 88 -1.69 0.17 -13.38
N ILE A 89 -0.96 -0.26 -14.41
CA ILE A 89 -1.50 -0.57 -15.74
C ILE A 89 -1.17 -2.02 -16.09
N VAL A 90 -2.07 -2.69 -16.79
CA VAL A 90 -1.79 -3.99 -17.41
C VAL A 90 -1.24 -3.72 -18.81
N ILE A 91 -0.05 -4.24 -19.11
CA ILE A 91 0.52 -4.19 -20.45
C ILE A 91 0.39 -5.59 -21.04
N GLU A 92 -0.63 -5.80 -21.86
CA GLU A 92 -0.74 -7.01 -22.66
C GLU A 92 0.23 -6.89 -23.84
N ARG A 93 1.23 -7.78 -23.92
CA ARG A 93 2.05 -7.90 -25.12
C ARG A 93 1.18 -8.52 -26.21
N GLY A 94 0.84 -7.75 -27.24
CA GLY A 94 0.24 -8.28 -28.46
C GLY A 94 1.13 -9.39 -29.02
N GLY A 95 0.56 -10.59 -29.13
CA GLY A 95 1.23 -11.73 -29.75
C GLY A 95 1.57 -11.41 -31.20
N VAL A 96 2.82 -11.69 -31.58
CA VAL A 96 3.25 -11.78 -32.98
C VAL A 96 2.84 -13.13 -33.52
#